data_AF-A0ABD4TJT6-F1
#
_entry.id   AF-A0ABD4TJT6-F1
#
_cell.length_a   1.000
_cell.length_b   1.000
_cell.length_c   1.000
_cell.angle_alpha   90.00
_cell.angle_beta   90.00
_cell.angle_gamma   90.00
#
_symmetry.space_group_name_H-M   'P 1'
#
loop_
_entity.id
_entity.type
_entity.pdbx_description
1 polymer ?
#
loop_
_entity_poly.entity_id
_entity_poly.type
_entity_poly.pdbx_seq_one_letter_code
_entity_poly.pdbx_strand_id
1 'polypeptide(L)'
;MIREAFIDTFGLLKRFPLLWLGGLVIGAVSIGDILLGEANPAISGALQLLSLLLFPFIIAGSYGIIREKKGDISDFMSYGTRYYFRVLLPLIVIIFAAFVTIFLLLIPMAIMGGDLNPDMVFFIAMGVTIPIILLTYFYDCFAVFSDEKIFDSIRSSITLVLFHSWKVLLFIVVNVVALGMLLFGLAFVWMGILWEKVSEIGAMDPDLLASMSGEEVLNLLGPDALFATAVILFIWALIATPFTLAFKASFFQRLGDVPIVEQQVGVYDEKGRWYKY
;
A
#
# COMPACT_ATOMS: atom_id res chain seq x y z
N MET A 1 -22.62 -1.90 -5.27
CA MET A 1 -21.51 -1.13 -4.65
C MET A 1 -20.13 -1.52 -5.15
N ILE A 2 -19.54 -2.68 -4.79
CA ILE A 2 -18.16 -3.03 -5.20
C ILE A 2 -18.02 -3.13 -6.72
N ARG A 3 -18.96 -3.79 -7.40
CA ARG A 3 -18.99 -3.88 -8.87
C ARG A 3 -19.04 -2.50 -9.52
N GLU A 4 -19.85 -1.59 -9.00
CA GLU A 4 -19.98 -0.25 -9.54
C GLU A 4 -18.71 0.58 -9.30
N ALA A 5 -18.14 0.50 -8.09
CA ALA A 5 -16.84 1.10 -7.79
C ALA A 5 -15.76 0.59 -8.76
N PHE A 6 -15.77 -0.69 -9.09
CA PHE A 6 -14.84 -1.30 -10.04
C PHE A 6 -15.03 -0.74 -11.46
N ILE A 7 -16.27 -0.56 -11.91
CA ILE A 7 -16.57 0.06 -13.22
C ILE A 7 -16.14 1.54 -13.22
N ASP A 8 -16.43 2.27 -12.15
CA ASP A 8 -16.06 3.68 -12.00
C ASP A 8 -14.53 3.85 -12.01
N THR A 9 -13.77 2.90 -11.46
CA THR A 9 -12.30 2.88 -11.56
C THR A 9 -11.84 3.04 -13.01
N PHE A 10 -12.36 2.23 -13.94
CA PHE A 10 -11.98 2.34 -15.35
C PHE A 10 -12.45 3.65 -15.98
N GLY A 11 -13.62 4.14 -15.55
CA GLY A 11 -14.10 5.47 -15.93
C GLY A 11 -13.15 6.59 -15.50
N LEU A 12 -12.65 6.55 -14.27
CA LEU A 12 -11.68 7.50 -13.73
C LEU A 12 -10.33 7.40 -14.43
N LEU A 13 -9.80 6.18 -14.62
CA LEU A 13 -8.53 5.96 -15.31
C LEU A 13 -8.55 6.42 -16.77
N LYS A 14 -9.70 6.30 -17.44
CA LYS A 14 -9.88 6.79 -18.81
C LYS A 14 -10.05 8.32 -18.85
N ARG A 15 -10.76 8.89 -17.88
CA ARG A 15 -11.04 10.33 -17.80
C ARG A 15 -9.83 11.14 -17.36
N PHE A 16 -9.02 10.61 -16.45
CA PHE A 16 -7.86 11.26 -15.85
C PHE A 16 -6.58 10.49 -16.17
N PRO A 17 -5.99 10.69 -17.36
CA PRO A 17 -4.76 10.00 -17.74
C PRO A 17 -3.58 10.32 -16.81
N LEU A 18 -3.64 11.45 -16.08
CA LEU A 18 -2.64 11.80 -15.07
C LEU A 18 -2.54 10.81 -13.90
N LEU A 19 -3.57 10.00 -13.63
CA LEU A 19 -3.49 8.97 -12.59
C LEU A 19 -2.36 7.97 -12.88
N TRP A 20 -2.09 7.71 -14.15
CA TRP A 20 -1.01 6.81 -14.59
C TRP A 20 0.39 7.33 -14.24
N LEU A 21 0.55 8.64 -14.02
CA LEU A 21 1.82 9.22 -13.59
C LEU A 21 2.28 8.62 -12.27
N GLY A 22 1.36 8.35 -11.35
CA GLY A 22 1.67 7.67 -10.09
C GLY A 22 2.27 6.29 -10.31
N GLY A 23 1.67 5.49 -11.21
CA GLY A 23 2.19 4.18 -11.59
C GLY A 23 3.55 4.27 -12.29
N LEU A 24 3.75 5.25 -13.17
CA LEU A 24 5.01 5.44 -13.88
C LEU A 24 6.15 5.77 -12.90
N VAL A 25 5.92 6.71 -11.97
CA VAL A 25 6.92 7.10 -10.97
C VAL A 25 7.27 5.94 -10.05
N ILE A 26 6.26 5.24 -9.50
CA ILE A 26 6.51 4.10 -8.63
C ILE A 26 7.19 2.96 -9.39
N GLY A 27 6.73 2.64 -10.60
CA GLY A 27 7.37 1.64 -11.45
C GLY A 27 8.82 1.98 -11.75
N ALA A 28 9.14 3.24 -12.09
CA ALA A 28 10.50 3.67 -12.36
C ALA A 28 11.41 3.52 -11.13
N VAL A 29 10.90 3.86 -9.94
CA VAL A 29 11.62 3.64 -8.67
C VAL A 29 11.81 2.14 -8.41
N SER A 30 10.80 1.30 -8.67
CA SER A 30 10.90 -0.15 -8.51
C SER A 30 11.91 -0.80 -9.46
N ILE A 31 11.98 -0.39 -10.73
CA ILE A 31 13.03 -0.83 -11.65
C ILE A 31 14.40 -0.42 -11.12
N GLY A 32 14.53 0.85 -10.72
CA GLY A 32 15.78 1.36 -10.18
C GLY A 32 16.24 0.59 -8.95
N ASP A 33 15.31 0.23 -8.06
CA ASP A 33 15.58 -0.53 -6.84
C ASP A 33 16.16 -1.91 -7.18
N ILE A 34 15.58 -2.61 -8.17
CA ILE A 34 16.03 -3.93 -8.57
C ILE A 34 17.37 -3.87 -9.31
N LEU A 35 17.50 -3.00 -10.33
CA LEU A 35 18.69 -2.95 -11.17
C LEU A 35 19.90 -2.34 -10.47
N LEU A 36 19.70 -1.36 -9.60
CA LEU A 36 20.80 -0.68 -8.90
C LEU A 36 21.05 -1.26 -7.50
N GLY A 37 20.05 -1.90 -6.90
CA GLY A 37 20.14 -2.47 -5.56
C GLY A 37 21.08 -3.67 -5.48
N GLU A 38 21.13 -4.50 -6.52
CA GLU A 38 22.08 -5.61 -6.60
C GLU A 38 23.54 -5.12 -6.57
N ALA A 39 23.83 -4.01 -7.25
CA ALA A 39 25.17 -3.42 -7.28
C ALA A 39 25.53 -2.68 -5.98
N ASN A 40 24.56 -2.08 -5.29
CA ASN A 40 24.79 -1.35 -4.05
C ASN A 40 23.54 -1.32 -3.14
N PRO A 41 23.56 -2.08 -2.02
CA PRO A 41 22.44 -2.12 -1.07
C PRO A 41 22.04 -0.75 -0.50
N ALA A 42 22.98 0.20 -0.39
CA ALA A 42 22.67 1.55 0.09
C ALA A 42 21.78 2.34 -0.90
N ILE A 43 21.91 2.07 -2.21
CA ILE A 43 21.05 2.68 -3.24
C ILE A 43 19.64 2.13 -3.13
N SER A 44 19.49 0.81 -2.91
CA SER A 44 18.18 0.19 -2.71
C SER A 44 17.44 0.82 -1.52
N GLY A 45 18.12 0.93 -0.36
CA GLY A 45 17.55 1.58 0.81
C GLY A 45 17.13 3.04 0.55
N ALA A 46 17.94 3.81 -0.19
CA ALA A 46 17.60 5.18 -0.57
C ALA A 46 16.38 5.26 -1.51
N LEU A 47 16.25 4.34 -2.47
CA LEU A 47 15.12 4.28 -3.39
C LEU A 47 13.82 3.85 -2.69
N GLN A 48 13.90 2.95 -1.72
CA GLN A 48 12.76 2.59 -0.88
C GLN A 48 12.28 3.76 -0.02
N LEU A 49 13.23 4.52 0.57
CA LEU A 49 12.91 5.75 1.29
C LEU A 49 12.30 6.81 0.35
N LEU A 50 12.85 6.95 -0.86
CA LEU A 50 12.29 7.84 -1.87
C LEU A 50 10.86 7.43 -2.24
N SER A 51 10.59 6.13 -2.43
CA SER A 51 9.24 5.61 -2.69
C SER A 51 8.29 5.95 -1.55
N LEU A 52 8.71 5.74 -0.30
CA LEU A 52 7.92 6.06 0.89
C LEU A 52 7.56 7.56 0.97
N LEU A 53 8.45 8.44 0.53
CA LEU A 53 8.22 9.89 0.50
C LEU A 53 7.41 10.33 -0.72
N LEU A 54 7.58 9.70 -1.89
CA LEU A 54 6.83 10.04 -3.10
C LEU A 54 5.38 9.54 -3.03
N PHE A 55 5.12 8.42 -2.35
CA PHE A 55 3.80 7.80 -2.35
C PHE A 55 2.70 8.70 -1.76
N PRO A 56 2.88 9.39 -0.62
CA PRO A 56 1.92 10.36 -0.11
C PRO A 56 1.62 11.50 -1.08
N PHE A 57 2.63 11.98 -1.82
CA PHE A 57 2.45 13.01 -2.84
C PHE A 57 1.56 12.50 -3.99
N ILE A 58 1.81 11.28 -4.46
CA ILE A 58 1.03 10.64 -5.52
C ILE A 58 -0.41 10.41 -5.08
N ILE A 59 -0.63 9.94 -3.84
CA ILE A 59 -1.97 9.76 -3.26
C ILE A 59 -2.71 11.11 -3.20
N ALA A 60 -2.06 12.12 -2.62
CA ALA A 60 -2.62 13.47 -2.48
C ALA A 60 -3.02 14.08 -3.82
N GLY A 61 -2.13 14.04 -4.81
CA GLY A 61 -2.38 14.53 -6.17
C GLY A 61 -3.53 13.76 -6.84
N SER A 62 -3.51 12.43 -6.77
CA SER A 62 -4.51 11.55 -7.38
C SER A 62 -5.91 11.76 -6.81
N TYR A 63 -6.03 11.81 -5.48
CA TYR A 63 -7.33 12.04 -4.84
C TYR A 63 -7.83 13.47 -5.02
N GLY A 64 -6.94 14.46 -5.07
CA GLY A 64 -7.30 15.85 -5.34
C GLY A 64 -7.96 16.02 -6.72
N ILE A 65 -7.37 15.45 -7.78
CA ILE A 65 -7.95 15.51 -9.12
C ILE A 65 -9.27 14.72 -9.24
N ILE A 66 -9.39 13.60 -8.51
CA ILE A 66 -10.63 12.80 -8.45
C ILE A 66 -11.73 13.57 -7.72
N ARG A 67 -11.41 14.22 -6.60
CA ARG A 67 -12.33 15.03 -5.78
C ARG A 67 -12.92 16.18 -6.58
N GLU A 68 -12.05 16.96 -7.22
CA GLU A 68 -12.42 18.23 -7.85
C GLU A 68 -12.82 18.06 -9.32
N LYS A 69 -12.69 16.83 -9.85
CA LYS A 69 -13.03 16.45 -11.23
C LYS A 69 -12.31 17.30 -12.30
N LYS A 70 -11.14 17.84 -11.95
CA LYS A 70 -10.23 18.60 -12.82
C LYS A 70 -8.92 17.85 -12.98
N GLY A 71 -8.35 17.87 -14.18
CA GLY A 71 -7.34 16.91 -14.61
C GLY A 71 -6.08 17.52 -15.18
N ASP A 72 -5.71 18.73 -14.78
CA ASP A 72 -4.48 19.38 -15.26
C ASP A 72 -3.26 19.02 -14.40
N ILE A 73 -2.06 19.05 -14.99
CA ILE A 73 -0.80 18.76 -14.28
C ILE A 73 -0.59 19.74 -13.12
N SER A 74 -0.94 21.01 -13.33
CA SER A 74 -0.87 22.06 -12.29
C SER A 74 -1.76 21.72 -11.10
N ASP A 75 -2.96 21.18 -11.35
CA ASP A 75 -3.87 20.76 -10.29
C ASP A 75 -3.29 19.57 -9.51
N PHE A 76 -2.77 18.57 -10.22
CA PHE A 76 -2.12 17.42 -9.58
C PHE A 76 -0.97 17.85 -8.65
N MET A 77 -0.10 18.75 -9.10
CA MET A 77 1.01 19.27 -8.31
C MET A 77 0.52 20.12 -7.13
N SER A 78 -0.51 20.95 -7.34
CA SER A 78 -1.10 21.78 -6.30
C SER A 78 -1.74 20.92 -5.19
N TYR A 79 -2.54 19.92 -5.54
CA TYR A 79 -3.13 19.00 -4.56
C TYR A 79 -2.08 18.11 -3.90
N GLY A 80 -1.10 17.62 -4.68
CA GLY A 80 0.03 16.85 -4.19
C GLY A 80 0.77 17.57 -3.08
N THR A 81 1.15 18.83 -3.30
CA THR A 81 1.85 19.66 -2.30
C THR A 81 0.95 20.08 -1.13
N ARG A 82 -0.31 20.47 -1.40
CA ARG A 82 -1.25 20.93 -0.37
C ARG A 82 -1.59 19.85 0.64
N TYR A 83 -1.83 18.62 0.18
CA TYR A 83 -2.23 17.49 1.03
C TYR A 83 -1.06 16.59 1.43
N TYR A 84 0.16 16.84 0.92
CA TYR A 84 1.35 16.02 1.19
C TYR A 84 1.51 15.63 2.66
N PHE A 85 1.66 16.63 3.54
CA PHE A 85 1.84 16.40 4.97
C PHE A 85 0.60 15.85 5.66
N ARG A 86 -0.59 16.09 5.09
CA ARG A 86 -1.84 15.55 5.62
C ARG A 86 -1.97 14.05 5.35
N VAL A 87 -1.27 13.52 4.35
CA VAL A 87 -1.18 12.07 4.10
C VAL A 87 0.07 11.48 4.75
N LEU A 88 1.23 12.14 4.64
CA LEU A 88 2.50 11.65 5.19
C LEU A 88 2.49 11.54 6.72
N LEU A 89 1.99 12.54 7.44
CA LEU A 89 2.07 12.54 8.91
C LEU A 89 1.22 11.43 9.54
N PRO A 90 -0.05 11.20 9.13
CA PRO A 90 -0.79 10.02 9.59
C PRO A 90 -0.06 8.71 9.28
N LEU A 91 0.51 8.57 8.08
CA LEU A 91 1.27 7.38 7.71
C LEU A 91 2.43 7.12 8.68
N ILE A 92 3.21 8.15 9.01
CA ILE A 92 4.32 8.04 9.98
C ILE A 92 3.78 7.64 11.35
N VAL A 93 2.67 8.24 11.81
CA VAL A 93 2.06 7.90 13.09
C VAL A 93 1.57 6.44 13.11
N ILE A 94 0.98 5.95 12.03
CA ILE A 94 0.51 4.56 11.88
C ILE A 94 1.68 3.59 11.91
N ILE A 95 2.75 3.87 11.16
CA ILE A 95 3.98 3.07 11.13
C ILE A 95 4.60 3.04 12.54
N PHE A 96 4.73 4.20 13.18
CA PHE A 96 5.26 4.31 14.53
C PHE A 96 4.42 3.52 15.55
N ALA A 97 3.09 3.63 15.48
CA ALA A 97 2.19 2.86 16.32
C ALA A 97 2.38 1.34 16.13
N ALA A 98 2.49 0.87 14.89
CA ALA A 98 2.75 -0.54 14.61
C ALA A 98 4.08 -1.02 15.22
N PHE A 99 5.17 -0.25 15.04
CA PHE A 99 6.45 -0.57 15.65
C PHE A 99 6.37 -0.62 17.17
N VAL A 100 5.78 0.40 17.80
CA VAL A 100 5.62 0.44 19.26
C VAL A 100 4.83 -0.77 19.75
N THR A 101 3.73 -1.13 19.08
CA THR A 101 2.94 -2.31 19.45
C THR A 101 3.74 -3.60 19.31
N ILE A 102 4.52 -3.76 18.24
CA ILE A 102 5.39 -4.95 18.07
C ILE A 102 6.41 -5.02 19.21
N PHE A 103 7.12 -3.92 19.51
CA PHE A 103 8.09 -3.90 20.61
C PHE A 103 7.44 -4.16 21.98
N LEU A 104 6.24 -3.62 22.22
CA LEU A 104 5.50 -3.88 23.45
C LEU A 104 5.10 -5.34 23.64
N LEU A 105 4.97 -6.12 22.55
CA LEU A 105 4.74 -7.55 22.62
C LEU A 105 6.06 -8.34 22.76
N LEU A 106 7.11 -7.93 22.07
CA LEU A 106 8.40 -8.63 22.08
C LEU A 106 9.15 -8.48 23.41
N ILE A 107 9.11 -7.30 24.04
CA ILE A 107 9.86 -7.03 25.28
C ILE A 107 9.44 -7.96 26.43
N PRO A 108 8.14 -8.10 26.77
CA PRO A 108 7.71 -9.02 27.82
C PRO A 108 8.09 -10.47 27.52
N MET A 109 7.95 -10.90 26.26
CA MET A 109 8.34 -12.26 25.85
C MET A 109 9.83 -12.51 26.03
N ALA A 110 10.67 -11.55 25.67
CA ALA A 110 12.11 -11.62 25.92
C ALA A 110 12.42 -11.73 27.42
N ILE A 111 11.75 -10.95 28.27
CA ILE A 111 11.95 -10.95 29.73
C ILE A 111 11.50 -12.28 30.36
N MET A 112 10.44 -12.89 29.83
CA MET A 112 9.92 -14.18 30.30
C MET A 112 10.75 -15.38 29.83
N GLY A 113 11.86 -15.16 29.12
CA GLY A 113 12.70 -16.22 28.57
C GLY A 113 12.09 -16.92 27.36
N GLY A 114 11.17 -16.25 26.65
CA GLY A 114 10.60 -16.74 25.39
C GLY A 114 11.67 -16.81 24.30
N ASP A 115 11.64 -17.87 23.50
CA ASP A 115 12.54 -18.05 22.37
C ASP A 115 12.12 -17.13 21.22
N LEU A 116 12.79 -15.99 21.07
CA LEU A 116 12.54 -15.00 20.01
C LEU A 116 13.10 -15.47 18.66
N ASN A 117 12.56 -16.57 18.15
CA ASN A 117 12.95 -17.05 16.83
C ASN A 117 12.37 -16.14 15.71
N PRO A 118 13.00 -16.12 14.52
CA PRO A 118 12.57 -15.25 13.42
C PRO A 118 11.11 -15.46 13.00
N ASP A 119 10.63 -16.71 13.02
CA ASP A 119 9.27 -17.06 12.63
C ASP A 119 8.23 -16.42 13.57
N MET A 120 8.47 -16.48 14.88
CA MET A 120 7.57 -15.89 15.86
C MET A 120 7.55 -14.36 15.75
N VAL A 121 8.72 -13.73 15.56
CA VAL A 121 8.80 -12.27 15.33
C VAL A 121 8.00 -11.89 14.07
N PHE A 122 8.12 -12.68 13.01
CA PHE A 122 7.35 -12.49 11.77
C PHE A 122 5.84 -12.60 11.99
N PHE A 123 5.36 -13.64 12.68
CA PHE A 123 3.93 -13.80 12.96
C PHE A 123 3.37 -12.70 13.87
N ILE A 124 4.14 -12.26 14.88
CA ILE A 124 3.75 -11.12 15.73
C ILE A 124 3.66 -9.84 14.89
N ALA A 125 4.67 -9.58 14.06
CA ALA A 125 4.68 -8.42 13.19
C ALA A 125 3.46 -8.43 12.24
N MET A 126 3.17 -9.54 11.58
CA MET A 126 1.98 -9.66 10.74
C MET A 126 0.67 -9.48 11.53
N GLY A 127 0.57 -10.13 12.70
CA GLY A 127 -0.61 -10.05 13.56
C GLY A 127 -0.91 -8.65 14.08
N VAL A 128 0.11 -7.79 14.19
CA VAL A 128 -0.03 -6.37 14.54
C VAL A 128 -0.27 -5.49 13.31
N THR A 129 0.55 -5.65 12.28
CA THR A 129 0.56 -4.76 11.11
C THR A 129 -0.69 -4.94 10.25
N ILE A 130 -1.18 -6.17 10.04
CA ILE A 130 -2.35 -6.40 9.19
C ILE A 130 -3.61 -5.71 9.75
N PRO A 131 -4.00 -5.87 11.03
CA PRO A 131 -5.14 -5.16 11.59
C PRO A 131 -4.97 -3.64 11.59
N ILE A 132 -3.77 -3.13 11.89
CA ILE A 132 -3.51 -1.68 11.87
C ILE A 132 -3.70 -1.12 10.47
N ILE A 133 -3.13 -1.75 9.44
CA ILE A 133 -3.32 -1.34 8.04
C ILE A 133 -4.79 -1.43 7.64
N LEU A 134 -5.49 -2.50 8.03
CA LEU A 134 -6.92 -2.68 7.74
C LEU A 134 -7.78 -1.55 8.32
N LEU A 135 -7.61 -1.25 9.62
CA LEU A 135 -8.40 -0.23 10.31
C LEU A 135 -8.08 1.19 9.82
N THR A 136 -6.83 1.42 9.45
CA THR A 136 -6.37 2.72 8.95
C THR A 136 -6.45 2.83 7.43
N TYR A 137 -6.99 1.83 6.73
CA TYR A 137 -6.90 1.73 5.28
C TYR A 137 -7.38 2.98 4.54
N PHE A 138 -8.35 3.75 5.05
CA PHE A 138 -8.91 4.93 4.39
C PHE A 138 -8.43 6.28 4.97
N TYR A 139 -7.40 6.32 5.82
CA TYR A 139 -6.94 7.57 6.45
C TYR A 139 -6.61 8.65 5.39
N ASP A 140 -6.01 8.24 4.28
CA ASP A 140 -5.61 9.08 3.15
C ASP A 140 -6.83 9.63 2.40
N CYS A 141 -7.89 8.83 2.26
CA CYS A 141 -9.15 9.29 1.69
C CYS A 141 -9.78 10.38 2.57
N PHE A 142 -9.81 10.21 3.89
CA PHE A 142 -10.31 11.25 4.81
C PHE A 142 -9.45 12.51 4.79
N ALA A 143 -8.13 12.38 4.71
CA ALA A 143 -7.22 13.51 4.64
C ALA A 143 -7.46 14.38 3.39
N VAL A 144 -7.81 13.78 2.25
CA VAL A 144 -7.96 14.49 0.97
C VAL A 144 -9.41 14.80 0.60
N PHE A 145 -10.35 13.85 0.73
CA PHE A 145 -11.76 14.06 0.36
C PHE A 145 -12.51 14.86 1.43
N SER A 146 -12.25 14.58 2.71
CA SER A 146 -12.96 15.20 3.84
C SER A 146 -12.19 16.36 4.49
N ASP A 147 -10.99 16.68 3.99
CA ASP A 147 -10.11 17.74 4.51
C ASP A 147 -9.75 17.58 6.00
N GLU A 148 -9.75 16.34 6.52
CA GLU A 148 -9.54 16.08 7.95
C GLU A 148 -8.08 16.32 8.39
N LYS A 149 -7.91 16.61 9.68
CA LYS A 149 -6.59 16.73 10.32
C LYS A 149 -5.98 15.35 10.55
N ILE A 150 -4.71 15.33 10.95
CA ILE A 150 -3.88 14.13 11.09
C ILE A 150 -4.58 13.03 11.92
N PHE A 151 -4.89 13.29 13.19
CA PHE A 151 -5.49 12.29 14.06
C PHE A 151 -6.97 12.02 13.75
N ASP A 152 -7.68 13.03 13.25
CA ASP A 152 -9.08 12.89 12.87
C ASP A 152 -9.20 11.91 11.69
N SER A 153 -8.34 12.03 10.68
CA SER A 153 -8.32 11.13 9.52
C SER A 153 -8.09 9.66 9.89
N ILE A 154 -7.22 9.40 10.88
CA ILE A 154 -6.98 8.05 11.41
C ILE A 154 -8.23 7.55 12.13
N ARG A 155 -8.79 8.38 13.03
CA ARG A 155 -9.98 8.02 13.80
C ARG A 155 -11.17 7.72 12.88
N SER A 156 -11.44 8.59 11.91
CA SER A 156 -12.54 8.45 10.96
C SER A 156 -12.35 7.22 10.09
N SER A 157 -11.12 6.89 9.67
CA SER A 157 -10.83 5.62 9.01
C SER A 157 -11.22 4.43 9.89
N ILE A 158 -10.76 4.41 11.15
CA ILE A 158 -11.07 3.31 12.08
C ILE A 158 -12.58 3.19 12.27
N THR A 159 -13.29 4.30 12.50
CA THR A 159 -14.75 4.33 12.67
C THR A 159 -15.46 3.81 11.42
N LEU A 160 -15.06 4.25 10.23
CA LEU A 160 -15.65 3.81 8.97
C LEU A 160 -15.42 2.32 8.74
N VAL A 161 -14.20 1.84 8.97
CA VAL A 161 -13.87 0.41 8.80
C VAL A 161 -14.66 -0.43 9.79
N LEU A 162 -14.75 -0.04 11.06
CA LEU A 162 -15.53 -0.78 12.06
C LEU A 162 -17.03 -0.80 11.70
N PHE A 163 -17.61 0.33 11.31
CA PHE A 163 -19.02 0.43 10.97
C PHE A 163 -19.38 -0.35 9.69
N HIS A 164 -18.47 -0.39 8.71
CA HIS A 164 -18.66 -1.09 7.43
C HIS A 164 -17.73 -2.30 7.25
N SER A 165 -17.36 -2.98 8.35
CA SER A 165 -16.31 -4.02 8.39
C SER A 165 -16.40 -5.02 7.24
N TRP A 166 -17.57 -5.60 7.02
CA TRP A 166 -17.77 -6.61 5.99
C TRP A 166 -17.61 -6.07 4.57
N LYS A 167 -18.13 -4.87 4.30
CA LYS A 167 -18.01 -4.22 2.97
C LYS A 167 -16.56 -3.88 2.67
N VAL A 168 -15.82 -3.36 3.66
CA VAL A 168 -14.40 -3.02 3.53
C VAL A 168 -13.56 -4.28 3.31
N LEU A 169 -13.81 -5.33 4.08
CA LEU A 169 -13.09 -6.60 3.95
C LEU A 169 -13.29 -7.20 2.55
N LEU A 170 -14.54 -7.28 2.09
CA LEU A 170 -14.83 -7.76 0.72
C LEU A 170 -14.17 -6.88 -0.35
N PHE A 171 -14.16 -5.55 -0.18
CA PHE A 171 -13.49 -4.64 -1.09
C PHE A 171 -11.98 -4.93 -1.17
N ILE A 172 -11.32 -5.12 -0.02
CA ILE A 172 -9.89 -5.42 0.03
C ILE A 172 -9.61 -6.77 -0.64
N VAL A 173 -10.41 -7.80 -0.36
CA VAL A 173 -10.28 -9.11 -1.03
C VAL A 173 -10.40 -8.97 -2.55
N VAL A 174 -11.39 -8.22 -3.05
CA VAL A 174 -11.56 -8.01 -4.49
C VAL A 174 -10.38 -7.23 -5.08
N ASN A 175 -9.86 -6.22 -4.38
CA ASN A 175 -8.67 -5.48 -4.82
C ASN A 175 -7.44 -6.41 -4.88
N VAL A 176 -7.19 -7.20 -3.84
CA VAL A 176 -6.09 -8.18 -3.79
C VAL A 176 -6.21 -9.21 -4.91
N VAL A 177 -7.41 -9.76 -5.14
CA VAL A 177 -7.65 -10.72 -6.22
C VAL A 177 -7.42 -10.08 -7.59
N ALA A 178 -7.86 -8.83 -7.81
CA ALA A 178 -7.61 -8.13 -9.07
C ALA A 178 -6.11 -7.91 -9.33
N LEU A 179 -5.37 -7.44 -8.32
CA LEU A 179 -3.92 -7.25 -8.41
C LEU A 179 -3.16 -8.58 -8.54
N GLY A 180 -3.63 -9.62 -7.86
CA GLY A 180 -3.09 -10.98 -7.93
C GLY A 180 -3.30 -11.61 -9.29
N MET A 181 -4.47 -11.43 -9.92
CA MET A 181 -4.72 -11.89 -11.30
C MET A 181 -3.82 -11.16 -12.30
N LEU A 182 -3.61 -9.86 -12.13
CA LEU A 182 -2.66 -9.10 -12.95
C LEU A 182 -1.24 -9.66 -12.80
N LEU A 183 -0.76 -9.83 -11.56
CA LEU A 183 0.56 -10.37 -11.28
C LEU A 183 0.72 -11.79 -11.82
N PHE A 184 -0.29 -12.63 -11.64
CA PHE A 184 -0.33 -14.00 -12.15
C PHE A 184 -0.24 -14.03 -13.68
N GLY A 185 -0.98 -13.16 -14.38
CA GLY A 185 -0.87 -13.01 -15.83
C GLY A 185 0.53 -12.59 -16.27
N LEU A 186 1.14 -11.63 -15.56
CA LEU A 186 2.51 -11.22 -15.82
C LEU A 186 3.54 -12.30 -15.49
N ALA A 187 3.27 -13.19 -14.52
CA ALA A 187 4.14 -14.32 -14.22
C ALA A 187 4.24 -15.30 -15.41
N PHE A 188 3.17 -15.48 -16.20
CA PHE A 188 3.28 -16.25 -17.46
C PHE A 188 4.16 -15.56 -18.50
N VAL A 189 4.08 -14.23 -18.59
CA VAL A 189 4.95 -13.45 -19.48
C VAL A 189 6.41 -13.59 -19.04
N TRP A 190 6.67 -13.47 -17.73
CA TRP A 190 7.98 -13.70 -17.13
C TRP A 190 8.51 -15.11 -17.44
N MET A 191 7.67 -16.13 -17.24
CA MET A 191 8.01 -17.54 -17.53
C MET A 191 8.30 -17.76 -19.02
N GLY A 192 7.55 -17.12 -19.91
CA GLY A 192 7.79 -17.18 -21.35
C GLY A 192 9.12 -16.53 -21.76
N ILE A 193 9.48 -15.40 -21.16
CA ILE A 193 10.76 -14.72 -21.40
C ILE A 193 11.94 -15.60 -20.97
N LEU A 194 11.80 -16.30 -19.85
CA LEU A 194 12.86 -17.12 -19.27
C LEU A 194 12.72 -18.61 -19.57
N TRP A 195 11.90 -18.98 -20.56
CA TRP A 195 11.52 -20.37 -20.80
C TRP A 195 12.73 -21.30 -20.95
N GLU A 196 13.74 -20.88 -21.73
CA GLU A 196 14.96 -21.66 -21.94
C GLU A 196 15.68 -21.93 -20.60
N LYS A 197 15.93 -20.88 -19.81
CA LYS A 197 16.59 -20.99 -18.49
C LYS A 197 15.80 -21.82 -17.50
N VAL A 198 14.49 -21.59 -17.41
CA VAL A 198 13.64 -22.33 -16.48
C VAL A 198 13.52 -23.81 -16.91
N SER A 199 13.53 -24.10 -18.21
CA SER A 199 13.52 -25.48 -18.71
C SER A 199 14.83 -26.22 -18.44
N GLU A 200 15.98 -25.53 -18.54
CA GLU A 200 17.29 -26.07 -18.17
C GLU A 200 17.34 -26.39 -16.67
N ILE A 201 16.88 -25.48 -15.83
CA ILE A 201 16.79 -25.69 -14.38
C ILE A 201 15.82 -26.85 -14.07
N GLY A 202 14.66 -26.90 -14.73
CA GLY A 202 13.68 -27.97 -14.55
C GLY A 202 14.16 -29.35 -15.00
N ALA A 203 15.20 -29.42 -15.83
CA ALA A 203 15.84 -30.66 -16.25
C ALA A 203 17.00 -31.10 -15.33
N MET A 204 17.40 -30.25 -14.37
CA MET A 204 18.40 -30.62 -13.36
C MET A 204 17.87 -31.67 -12.39
N ASP A 205 18.79 -32.40 -11.76
CA ASP A 205 18.47 -33.37 -10.73
C ASP A 205 17.75 -32.68 -9.55
N PRO A 206 16.54 -33.12 -9.16
CA PRO A 206 15.82 -32.58 -8.01
C PRO A 206 16.61 -32.61 -6.70
N ASP A 207 17.45 -33.63 -6.49
CA ASP A 207 18.26 -33.75 -5.28
C ASP A 207 19.38 -32.70 -5.23
N LEU A 208 19.91 -32.33 -6.40
CA LEU A 208 20.87 -31.23 -6.54
C LEU A 208 20.18 -29.90 -6.26
N LEU A 209 19.03 -29.63 -6.88
CA LEU A 209 18.28 -28.38 -6.68
C LEU A 209 17.85 -28.18 -5.21
N ALA A 210 17.45 -29.24 -4.52
CA ALA A 210 17.06 -29.18 -3.12
C ALA A 210 18.24 -28.89 -2.18
N SER A 211 19.47 -29.19 -2.61
CA SER A 211 20.70 -28.90 -1.87
C SER A 211 21.23 -27.48 -2.10
N MET A 212 20.74 -26.79 -3.14
CA MET A 212 21.15 -25.42 -3.47
C MET A 212 20.45 -24.41 -2.57
N SER A 213 21.14 -23.31 -2.30
CA SER A 213 20.51 -22.15 -1.65
C SER A 213 19.62 -21.39 -2.65
N GLY A 214 18.66 -20.62 -2.13
CA GLY A 214 17.77 -19.81 -2.98
C GLY A 214 18.51 -18.79 -3.84
N GLU A 215 19.65 -18.28 -3.38
CA GLU A 215 20.52 -17.37 -4.13
C GLU A 215 21.24 -18.07 -5.28
N GLU A 216 21.72 -19.30 -5.06
CA GLU A 216 22.34 -20.10 -6.13
C GLU A 216 21.33 -20.44 -7.23
N VAL A 217 20.07 -20.76 -6.86
CA VAL A 217 18.99 -20.99 -7.83
C VAL A 217 18.66 -19.71 -8.62
N LEU A 218 18.64 -18.54 -7.96
CA LEU A 218 18.46 -17.26 -8.65
C LEU A 218 19.62 -16.95 -9.61
N ASN A 219 20.85 -17.27 -9.21
CA ASN A 219 22.04 -17.07 -10.04
C ASN A 219 22.03 -17.95 -11.31
N LEU A 220 21.41 -19.13 -11.28
CA LEU A 220 21.23 -19.98 -12.48
C LEU A 220 20.37 -19.31 -13.55
N LEU A 221 19.41 -18.47 -13.15
CA LEU A 221 18.55 -17.74 -14.07
C LEU A 221 19.30 -16.58 -14.78
N GLY A 222 20.40 -16.12 -14.19
CA GLY A 222 21.29 -15.10 -14.74
C GLY A 222 20.70 -13.69 -14.82
N PRO A 223 21.45 -12.74 -15.43
CA PRO A 223 21.06 -11.32 -15.50
C PRO A 223 19.76 -11.06 -16.26
N ASP A 224 19.44 -11.93 -17.23
CA ASP A 224 18.20 -11.84 -18.02
C ASP A 224 16.96 -11.95 -17.13
N ALA A 225 17.03 -12.77 -16.07
CA ALA A 225 15.93 -12.93 -15.14
C ALA A 225 15.74 -11.73 -14.22
N LEU A 226 16.84 -11.07 -13.85
CA LEU A 226 16.77 -9.82 -13.10
C LEU A 226 16.11 -8.72 -13.94
N PHE A 227 16.51 -8.58 -15.21
CA PHE A 227 15.89 -7.63 -16.13
C PHE A 227 14.41 -7.95 -16.39
N ALA A 228 14.08 -9.22 -16.66
CA ALA A 228 12.71 -9.67 -16.84
C ALA A 228 11.85 -9.36 -15.61
N THR A 229 12.38 -9.63 -14.41
CA THR A 229 11.71 -9.33 -13.13
C THR A 229 11.47 -7.83 -12.96
N ALA A 230 12.47 -6.99 -13.25
CA ALA A 230 12.36 -5.54 -13.17
C ALA A 230 11.27 -5.00 -14.11
N VAL A 231 11.25 -5.44 -15.38
CA VAL A 231 10.25 -5.03 -16.37
C VAL A 231 8.85 -5.49 -15.97
N ILE A 232 8.72 -6.72 -15.47
CA ILE A 232 7.43 -7.27 -15.05
C ILE A 232 6.87 -6.52 -13.85
N LEU A 233 7.70 -6.24 -12.83
CA LEU A 233 7.29 -5.46 -11.67
C LEU A 233 7.01 -4.00 -12.01
N PHE A 234 7.71 -3.42 -13.00
CA PHE A 234 7.36 -2.12 -13.55
C PHE A 234 5.96 -2.08 -14.14
N ILE A 235 5.65 -3.04 -15.03
CA ILE A 235 4.33 -3.12 -15.67
C ILE A 235 3.26 -3.34 -14.60
N TRP A 236 3.54 -4.20 -13.63
CA TRP A 236 2.64 -4.41 -12.50
C TRP A 236 2.41 -3.11 -11.73
N ALA A 237 3.45 -2.40 -11.29
CA ALA A 237 3.32 -1.13 -10.55
C ALA A 237 2.62 -0.03 -11.37
N LEU A 238 2.96 0.07 -12.66
CA LEU A 238 2.37 1.02 -13.60
C LEU A 238 0.84 0.89 -13.67
N ILE A 239 0.30 -0.32 -13.56
CA ILE A 239 -1.13 -0.60 -13.61
C ILE A 239 -1.74 -0.65 -12.20
N ALA A 240 -1.09 -1.35 -11.27
CA ALA A 240 -1.58 -1.63 -9.92
C ALA A 240 -1.75 -0.36 -9.08
N THR A 241 -0.80 0.57 -9.15
CA THR A 241 -0.85 1.83 -8.40
C THR A 241 -2.07 2.67 -8.78
N PRO A 242 -2.25 3.11 -10.05
CA PRO A 242 -3.40 3.92 -10.41
C PRO A 242 -4.73 3.17 -10.24
N PHE A 243 -4.76 1.87 -10.53
CA PHE A 243 -5.95 1.04 -10.28
C PHE A 243 -6.37 1.05 -8.81
N THR A 244 -5.42 0.83 -7.90
CA THR A 244 -5.70 0.76 -6.46
C THR A 244 -6.18 2.10 -5.93
N LEU A 245 -5.53 3.20 -6.31
CA LEU A 245 -5.94 4.55 -5.90
C LEU A 245 -7.34 4.89 -6.42
N ALA A 246 -7.60 4.66 -7.71
CA ALA A 246 -8.90 4.98 -8.31
C ALA A 246 -10.03 4.07 -7.77
N PHE A 247 -9.75 2.78 -7.53
CA PHE A 247 -10.75 1.84 -7.01
C PHE A 247 -11.08 2.14 -5.55
N LYS A 248 -10.06 2.43 -4.74
CA LYS A 248 -10.21 2.86 -3.36
C LYS A 248 -10.99 4.16 -3.25
N ALA A 249 -10.67 5.17 -4.05
CA ALA A 249 -11.41 6.44 -4.10
C ALA A 249 -12.88 6.24 -4.51
N SER A 250 -13.13 5.45 -5.55
CA SER A 250 -14.49 5.15 -6.03
C SER A 250 -15.32 4.42 -4.99
N PHE A 251 -14.72 3.46 -4.29
CA PHE A 251 -15.38 2.73 -3.20
C PHE A 251 -15.65 3.64 -2.00
N PHE A 252 -14.69 4.47 -1.61
CA PHE A 252 -14.83 5.44 -0.52
C PHE A 252 -15.98 6.42 -0.77
N GLN A 253 -16.06 7.03 -1.96
CA GLN A 253 -17.14 7.94 -2.33
C GLN A 253 -18.52 7.27 -2.33
N ARG A 254 -18.58 5.95 -2.54
CA ARG A 254 -19.81 5.14 -2.57
C ARG A 254 -20.24 4.61 -1.21
N LEU A 255 -19.38 4.65 -0.20
CA LEU A 255 -19.75 4.28 1.17
C LEU A 255 -20.80 5.24 1.76
N GLY A 256 -21.09 6.36 1.10
CA GLY A 256 -22.06 7.37 1.53
C GLY A 256 -21.50 8.23 2.67
N ASP A 257 -22.26 9.25 3.09
CA ASP A 257 -21.90 10.11 4.21
C ASP A 257 -21.50 9.24 5.40
N VAL A 258 -20.20 9.27 5.70
CA VAL A 258 -19.63 8.74 6.93
C VAL A 258 -20.46 9.35 8.06
N PRO A 259 -20.89 8.58 9.08
CA PRO A 259 -21.44 9.21 10.26
C PRO A 259 -20.40 10.22 10.71
N ILE A 260 -20.71 11.51 10.55
CA ILE A 260 -19.91 12.60 11.07
C ILE A 260 -19.75 12.20 12.53
N VAL A 261 -18.51 11.93 12.95
CA VAL A 261 -18.22 11.87 14.37
C VAL A 261 -18.51 13.29 14.82
N GLU A 262 -19.75 13.56 15.23
CA GLU A 262 -20.08 14.73 16.01
C GLU A 262 -19.02 14.71 17.10
N GLN A 263 -18.09 15.66 17.04
CA GLN A 263 -17.26 15.96 18.19
C GLN A 263 -18.26 16.07 19.31
N GLN A 264 -18.21 15.16 20.26
CA GLN A 264 -19.04 15.29 21.45
C GLN A 264 -18.47 16.52 22.15
N VAL A 265 -19.02 17.69 21.80
CA VAL A 265 -18.68 18.98 22.39
C VAL A 265 -19.31 18.93 23.77
N GLY A 266 -18.56 18.35 24.70
CA GLY A 266 -18.92 18.39 26.10
C GLY A 266 -18.15 19.48 26.82
N VAL A 267 -18.83 20.20 27.69
CA VAL A 267 -18.20 21.16 28.59
C VAL A 267 -18.03 20.48 29.94
N TYR A 268 -16.83 20.59 30.52
CA TYR A 268 -16.61 20.23 31.91
C TYR A 268 -17.13 21.36 32.80
N ASP A 269 -17.96 21.03 33.80
CA ASP A 269 -18.31 22.02 34.83
C ASP A 269 -17.11 22.31 35.76
N GLU A 270 -17.26 23.31 36.60
CA GLU A 270 -16.26 23.69 37.62
C GLU A 270 -15.99 22.59 38.66
N LYS A 271 -16.78 21.52 38.68
CA LYS A 271 -16.64 20.32 39.52
C LYS A 271 -16.10 19.11 38.74
N GLY A 272 -15.65 19.30 37.49
CA GLY A 272 -15.05 18.27 36.65
C GLY A 272 -16.04 17.26 36.07
N ARG A 273 -17.34 17.56 36.06
CA ARG A 273 -18.35 16.66 35.48
C ARG A 273 -18.52 16.96 34.00
N TRP A 274 -18.54 15.91 33.19
CA TRP A 274 -18.70 16.03 31.74
C TRP A 274 -20.19 16.01 31.36
N TYR A 275 -20.63 17.05 30.64
CA TYR A 275 -21.99 17.13 30.10
C TYR A 275 -21.94 17.10 28.58
N LYS A 276 -22.80 16.29 27.97
CA LYS A 276 -22.94 16.16 26.52
C LYS A 276 -23.97 17.17 26.00
N TYR A 277 -23.63 17.88 24.92
CA TYR A 277 -24.59 18.59 24.07
C TYR A 277 -24.81 17.80 22.78
#